data_AF-A0A7I7Q8I7-F1
#
_entry.id   AF-A0A7I7Q8I7-F1
#
_cell.length_a   1.000
_cell.length_b   1.000
_cell.length_c   1.000
_cell.angle_alpha   90.00
_cell.angle_beta   90.00
_cell.angle_gamma   90.00
#
_symmetry.space_group_name_H-M   'P 1'
#
loop_
_entity.id
_entity.type
_entity.pdbx_description
1 polymer ?
#
loop_
_entity_poly.entity_id
_entity_poly.type
_entity_poly.pdbx_seq_one_letter_code
_entity_poly.pdbx_strand_id
1 'polypeptide(L)'
;MLDGADLTHGPAALRRAAYEASGFVVRQLIELSGAPVSRIVAAGGGTRLQPWIQTIADATGRPVEVSGVAEGAALGAAFLGRMAAGLETSIADAARWARTERTVDPDPAWAAAVQDRYGRFLELGDRPSRASDSRI
;
A
#
# COMPACT_ATOMS: atom_id res chain seq x y z
N MET A 1 -8.67 -13.64 -6.51
CA MET A 1 -10.06 -14.11 -6.73
C MET A 1 -10.96 -12.89 -6.73
N LEU A 2 -11.92 -12.79 -7.64
CA LEU A 2 -13.01 -11.80 -7.54
C LEU A 2 -14.22 -12.50 -6.92
N ASP A 3 -14.90 -11.83 -5.99
CA ASP A 3 -16.07 -12.36 -5.29
C ASP A 3 -17.19 -11.30 -5.30
N GLY A 4 -18.45 -11.73 -5.40
CA GLY A 4 -19.62 -10.84 -5.34
C GLY A 4 -19.86 -9.93 -6.55
N ALA A 5 -19.26 -10.20 -7.71
CA ALA A 5 -19.53 -9.44 -8.93
C ALA A 5 -20.85 -9.87 -9.60
N ASP A 6 -21.64 -8.89 -10.07
CA ASP A 6 -22.88 -9.11 -10.82
C ASP A 6 -22.96 -8.16 -12.04
N LEU A 7 -24.08 -8.20 -12.78
CA LEU A 7 -24.27 -7.40 -14.01
C LEU A 7 -24.33 -5.88 -13.78
N THR A 8 -24.46 -5.42 -12.54
CA THR A 8 -24.41 -3.99 -12.20
C THR A 8 -22.98 -3.48 -12.03
N HIS A 9 -22.00 -4.40 -11.92
CA HIS A 9 -20.60 -4.06 -11.75
C HIS A 9 -19.88 -3.92 -13.09
N GLY A 10 -19.56 -2.67 -13.45
CA GLY A 10 -18.77 -2.34 -14.64
C GLY A 10 -17.25 -2.30 -14.40
N PRO A 11 -16.46 -1.94 -15.43
CA PRO A 11 -15.00 -1.86 -15.35
C PRO A 11 -14.46 -0.94 -14.25
N ALA A 12 -15.19 0.13 -13.92
CA ALA A 12 -14.82 1.04 -12.85
C ALA A 12 -14.88 0.35 -11.47
N ALA A 13 -15.89 -0.50 -11.24
CA ALA A 13 -16.03 -1.25 -10.01
C ALA A 13 -14.90 -2.29 -9.86
N LEU A 14 -14.54 -2.97 -10.95
CA LEU A 14 -13.41 -3.92 -10.95
C LEU A 14 -12.07 -3.23 -10.68
N ARG A 15 -11.83 -2.05 -11.28
CA ARG A 15 -10.63 -1.26 -11.01
C ARG A 15 -10.55 -0.84 -9.54
N ARG A 16 -11.66 -0.36 -8.98
CA ARG A 16 -11.76 -0.01 -7.57
C ARG A 16 -11.49 -1.22 -6.68
N ALA A 17 -12.10 -2.37 -6.98
CA ALA A 17 -11.88 -3.61 -6.23
C ALA A 17 -10.40 -4.04 -6.26
N ALA A 18 -9.72 -3.91 -7.39
CA ALA A 18 -8.29 -4.20 -7.49
C ALA A 18 -7.44 -3.25 -6.64
N TYR A 19 -7.77 -1.95 -6.64
CA TYR A 19 -7.09 -0.97 -5.77
C TYR A 19 -7.34 -1.25 -4.29
N GLU A 20 -8.59 -1.53 -3.91
CA GLU A 20 -8.96 -1.85 -2.52
C GLU A 20 -8.26 -3.10 -2.02
N ALA A 21 -8.27 -4.17 -2.81
CA ALA A 21 -7.56 -5.40 -2.48
C ALA A 21 -6.06 -5.15 -2.22
N SER A 22 -5.40 -4.30 -3.01
CA SER A 22 -3.99 -3.97 -2.78
C SER A 22 -3.77 -3.18 -1.47
N GLY A 23 -4.69 -2.27 -1.12
CA GLY A 23 -4.65 -1.56 0.16
C GLY A 23 -4.87 -2.50 1.34
N PHE A 24 -5.78 -3.48 1.21
CA PHE A 24 -6.02 -4.51 2.22
C PHE A 24 -4.82 -5.42 2.44
N VAL A 25 -4.11 -5.81 1.38
CA VAL A 25 -2.85 -6.55 1.51
C VAL A 25 -1.82 -5.74 2.31
N VAL A 26 -1.66 -4.44 2.02
CA VAL A 26 -0.74 -3.58 2.78
C VAL A 26 -1.16 -3.49 4.25
N ARG A 27 -2.46 -3.29 4.52
CA ARG A 27 -2.98 -3.29 5.89
C ARG A 27 -2.68 -4.58 6.62
N GLN A 28 -2.94 -5.73 6.00
CA GLN A 28 -2.71 -7.04 6.60
C GLN A 28 -1.23 -7.24 6.91
N LEU A 29 -0.32 -6.84 6.02
CA LEU A 29 1.12 -6.90 6.26
C LEU A 29 1.55 -6.01 7.44
N ILE A 30 0.96 -4.81 7.57
CA ILE A 30 1.21 -3.93 8.72
C ILE A 30 0.74 -4.61 10.02
N GLU A 31 -0.49 -5.14 10.04
CA GLU A 31 -1.06 -5.81 11.22
C GLU A 31 -0.24 -7.05 11.61
N LEU A 32 0.16 -7.88 10.65
CA LEU A 32 0.99 -9.07 10.87
C LEU A 32 2.41 -8.74 11.31
N SER A 33 2.95 -7.57 10.94
CA SER A 33 4.30 -7.17 11.35
C SER A 33 4.43 -6.87 12.84
N GLY A 34 3.31 -6.52 13.51
CA GLY A 34 3.32 -6.04 14.89
C GLY A 34 4.04 -4.70 15.10
N ALA A 35 4.52 -4.05 14.03
CA ALA A 35 5.27 -2.81 14.13
C ALA A 35 4.34 -1.59 14.33
N PRO A 36 4.76 -0.58 15.11
CA PRO A 36 4.01 0.65 15.28
C PRO A 36 4.17 1.56 14.06
N VAL A 37 3.50 1.21 12.96
CA VAL A 37 3.52 1.98 11.72
C VAL A 37 2.64 3.23 11.88
N SER A 38 3.22 4.42 11.78
CA SER A 38 2.51 5.71 11.87
C SER A 38 2.17 6.32 10.50
N ARG A 39 2.91 5.94 9.44
CA ARG A 39 2.76 6.47 8.08
C ARG A 39 3.32 5.49 7.05
N ILE A 40 2.94 5.66 5.80
CA ILE A 40 3.42 4.88 4.66
C ILE A 40 4.15 5.82 3.70
N VAL A 41 5.32 5.42 3.20
CA VAL A 41 6.02 6.15 2.12
C VAL A 41 5.88 5.35 0.83
N ALA A 42 5.18 5.93 -0.14
CA ALA A 42 4.96 5.35 -1.46
C ALA A 42 5.96 5.90 -2.48
N ALA A 43 6.58 5.00 -3.25
CA ALA A 43 7.49 5.33 -4.34
C ALA A 43 7.21 4.44 -5.57
N GLY A 44 7.80 4.80 -6.70
CA GLY A 44 7.64 4.05 -7.96
C GLY A 44 6.42 4.46 -8.78
N GLY A 45 6.23 3.83 -9.95
CA GLY A 45 5.31 4.33 -10.97
C GLY A 45 3.83 4.35 -10.58
N GLY A 46 3.42 3.52 -9.60
CA GLY A 46 2.05 3.48 -9.10
C GLY A 46 1.62 4.77 -8.40
N THR A 47 2.56 5.58 -7.88
CA THR A 47 2.24 6.84 -7.19
C THR A 47 1.56 7.88 -8.09
N ARG A 48 1.61 7.72 -9.41
CA ARG A 48 0.88 8.57 -10.36
C ARG A 48 -0.63 8.33 -10.33
N LEU A 49 -1.07 7.18 -9.85
CA LEU A 49 -2.49 6.81 -9.73
C LEU A 49 -3.04 7.32 -8.40
N GLN A 50 -3.48 8.58 -8.38
CA GLN A 50 -4.03 9.20 -7.16
C GLN A 50 -5.15 8.38 -6.48
N PRO A 51 -6.13 7.81 -7.21
CA PRO A 51 -7.17 7.00 -6.57
C PRO A 51 -6.62 5.74 -5.89
N TRP A 52 -5.53 5.18 -6.39
CA TRP A 52 -4.88 4.02 -5.79
C TRP A 52 -4.17 4.39 -4.49
N ILE A 53 -3.47 5.53 -4.46
CA ILE A 53 -2.82 6.05 -3.24
C ILE A 53 -3.87 6.37 -2.16
N GLN A 54 -4.99 7.01 -2.51
CA GLN A 54 -6.09 7.25 -1.57
C GLN A 54 -6.61 5.93 -0.99
N THR A 55 -6.76 4.91 -1.82
CA THR A 55 -7.24 3.60 -1.38
C THR A 55 -6.29 2.94 -0.37
N ILE A 56 -4.97 3.11 -0.51
CA ILE A 56 -4.00 2.62 0.48
C ILE A 56 -4.15 3.39 1.79
N ALA A 57 -4.32 4.72 1.74
CA ALA A 57 -4.52 5.55 2.93
C ALA A 57 -5.78 5.13 3.67
N ASP A 58 -6.91 5.07 2.97
CA ASP A 58 -8.22 4.68 3.52
C ASP A 58 -8.17 3.27 4.09
N ALA A 59 -7.63 2.30 3.33
CA ALA A 59 -7.54 0.91 3.77
C ALA A 59 -6.76 0.80 5.08
N THR A 60 -5.60 1.42 5.16
CA THR A 60 -4.66 1.30 6.28
C THR A 60 -4.95 2.23 7.44
N GLY A 61 -5.85 3.22 7.25
CA GLY A 61 -6.12 4.28 8.23
C GLY A 61 -4.91 5.14 8.55
N ARG A 62 -3.95 5.27 7.61
CA ARG A 62 -2.66 5.94 7.81
C ARG A 62 -2.36 6.92 6.68
N PRO A 63 -1.68 8.04 6.97
CA PRO A 63 -1.20 8.94 5.93
C PRO A 63 -0.22 8.23 4.99
N VAL A 64 -0.39 8.44 3.68
CA VAL A 64 0.53 7.99 2.63
C VAL A 64 1.28 9.17 2.06
N GLU A 65 2.58 9.21 2.30
CA GLU A 65 3.51 10.18 1.74
C GLU A 65 4.05 9.68 0.39
N VAL A 66 3.89 10.47 -0.66
CA VAL A 66 4.47 10.19 -1.96
C VAL A 66 5.88 10.75 -2.02
N SER A 67 6.85 9.87 -2.27
CA SER A 67 8.26 10.25 -2.45
C SER A 67 8.42 11.20 -3.64
N GLY A 68 9.04 12.35 -3.40
CA GLY A 68 9.51 13.29 -4.44
C GLY A 68 10.86 12.90 -5.05
N VAL A 69 11.33 11.69 -4.79
CA VAL A 69 12.50 11.08 -5.43
C VAL A 69 12.04 9.82 -6.17
N ALA A 70 12.19 9.81 -7.49
CA ALA A 70 11.73 8.70 -8.33
C ALA A 70 12.57 7.43 -8.08
N GLU A 71 13.89 7.57 -7.94
CA GLU A 71 14.83 6.46 -7.76
C GLU A 71 15.25 6.29 -6.28
N GLY A 72 14.30 6.03 -5.39
CA GLY A 72 14.57 5.92 -3.94
C GLY A 72 15.62 4.88 -3.57
N ALA A 73 15.66 3.73 -4.27
CA ALA A 73 16.68 2.70 -4.03
C ALA A 73 18.09 3.17 -4.39
N ALA A 74 18.25 3.86 -5.53
CA ALA A 74 19.53 4.42 -5.95
C ALA A 74 19.99 5.53 -5.00
N LEU A 75 19.07 6.37 -4.53
CA LEU A 75 19.34 7.40 -3.53
C LEU A 75 19.86 6.78 -2.22
N GLY A 76 19.21 5.71 -1.75
CA GLY A 76 19.63 4.98 -0.55
C GLY A 76 21.01 4.35 -0.72
N ALA A 77 21.28 3.72 -1.87
CA ALA A 77 22.59 3.15 -2.17
C ALA A 77 23.70 4.22 -2.19
N ALA A 78 23.45 5.38 -2.80
CA ALA A 78 24.39 6.49 -2.81
C ALA A 78 24.67 7.02 -1.40
N PHE A 79 23.63 7.14 -0.57
CA PHE A 79 23.78 7.55 0.83
C PHE A 79 24.61 6.55 1.64
N LEU A 80 24.33 5.24 1.50
CA LEU A 80 25.12 4.19 2.14
C LEU A 80 26.58 4.17 1.67
N GLY A 81 26.84 4.49 0.39
CA GLY A 81 28.20 4.67 -0.12
C GLY A 81 28.95 5.82 0.56
N ARG A 82 28.27 6.96 0.79
CA ARG A 82 28.83 8.10 1.55
C ARG A 82 29.08 7.78 3.02
N MET A 83 28.17 7.03 3.67
CA MET A 83 28.38 6.51 5.01
C MET A 83 29.65 5.66 5.08
N ALA A 84 29.83 4.72 4.15
CA ALA A 84 31.03 3.87 4.09
C ALA A 84 32.32 4.67 3.83
N ALA A 85 32.23 5.80 3.12
CA ALA A 85 33.34 6.72 2.88
C ALA A 85 33.62 7.69 4.04
N GLY A 86 32.88 7.62 5.15
CA GLY A 86 33.02 8.52 6.30
C GLY A 86 32.51 9.94 6.06
N LEU A 87 31.70 10.15 5.03
CA LEU A 87 31.13 11.45 4.65
C LEU A 87 29.79 11.76 5.34
N GLU A 88 29.25 10.80 6.08
CA GLU A 88 28.01 10.90 6.85
C GLU A 88 28.24 10.23 8.21
N THR A 89 27.51 10.67 9.25
CA THR A 89 27.76 10.22 10.63
C THR A 89 26.75 9.18 11.10
N SER A 90 25.52 9.25 10.61
CA SER A 90 24.43 8.35 11.01
C SER A 90 23.51 8.01 9.86
N ILE A 91 22.89 6.82 9.89
CA ILE A 91 21.83 6.46 8.94
C ILE A 91 20.67 7.47 8.98
N ALA A 92 20.40 8.06 10.15
CA ALA A 92 19.34 9.06 10.29
C ALA A 92 19.57 10.32 9.43
N ASP A 93 20.81 10.61 9.06
CA ASP A 93 21.16 11.74 8.18
C ASP A 93 20.57 11.60 6.78
N ALA A 94 20.18 10.38 6.36
CA ALA A 94 19.50 10.11 5.10
C ALA A 94 18.16 10.88 4.99
N ALA A 95 17.57 11.29 6.12
CA ALA A 95 16.37 12.11 6.12
C ALA A 95 16.56 13.44 5.36
N ARG A 96 17.79 13.97 5.29
CA ARG A 96 18.12 15.19 4.50
C ARG A 96 18.01 14.97 2.98
N TRP A 97 18.09 13.72 2.54
CA TRP A 97 18.04 13.32 1.13
C TRP A 97 16.62 12.96 0.70
N ALA A 98 15.80 12.50 1.65
CA ALA A 98 14.39 12.22 1.42
C ALA A 98 13.60 13.51 1.14
N ARG A 99 12.66 13.44 0.19
CA ARG A 99 11.70 14.51 -0.08
C ARG A 99 10.31 13.90 -0.19
N THR A 100 9.33 14.56 0.42
CA THR A 100 7.91 14.23 0.26
C THR A 100 7.30 15.22 -0.72
N GLU A 101 6.74 14.72 -1.82
CA GLU A 101 6.08 15.54 -2.84
C GLU A 101 4.68 15.98 -2.37
N ARG A 102 3.93 15.02 -1.82
CA ARG A 102 2.59 15.23 -1.28
C ARG A 102 2.23 14.15 -0.28
N THR A 103 1.27 14.46 0.58
CA THR A 103 0.68 13.53 1.55
C THR A 103 -0.79 13.32 1.23
N VAL A 104 -1.25 12.09 1.37
CA VAL A 104 -2.65 11.69 1.21
C VAL A 104 -3.14 11.11 2.53
N ASP A 105 -4.08 11.80 3.16
CA ASP A 105 -4.69 11.38 4.42
C ASP A 105 -5.88 10.44 4.18
N PRO A 106 -6.16 9.51 5.11
CA PRO A 106 -7.36 8.68 5.04
C PRO A 106 -8.61 9.57 5.15
N ASP A 107 -9.62 9.28 4.33
CA ASP A 107 -10.90 9.96 4.41
C ASP A 107 -11.83 9.25 5.42
N PRO A 108 -12.22 9.93 6.51
CA PRO A 108 -13.06 9.33 7.55
C PRO A 108 -14.43 8.89 7.03
N ALA A 109 -14.93 9.43 5.92
CA ALA A 109 -16.19 9.02 5.30
C ALA A 109 -16.16 7.55 4.86
N TRP A 110 -14.98 7.00 4.55
CA TRP A 110 -14.84 5.62 4.10
C TRP A 110 -14.53 4.62 5.21
N ALA A 111 -14.15 5.08 6.40
CA ALA A 111 -13.62 4.23 7.47
C ALA A 111 -14.51 3.02 7.79
N ALA A 112 -15.81 3.24 8.01
CA ALA A 112 -16.74 2.16 8.32
C ALA A 112 -16.91 1.15 7.17
N ALA A 113 -17.03 1.65 5.93
CA ALA A 113 -17.24 0.80 4.76
C ALA A 113 -15.97 0.03 4.37
N VAL A 114 -14.80 0.62 4.58
CA VAL A 114 -13.49 -0.02 4.41
C VAL A 114 -13.29 -1.11 5.45
N GLN A 115 -13.69 -0.86 6.70
CA GLN A 115 -13.59 -1.85 7.78
C GLN A 115 -14.43 -3.10 7.47
N ASP A 116 -15.67 -2.93 7.01
CA ASP A 116 -16.53 -4.03 6.57
C ASP A 116 -15.88 -4.86 5.45
N ARG A 117 -15.39 -4.17 4.40
CA ARG A 117 -14.75 -4.84 3.25
C ARG A 117 -13.45 -5.54 3.60
N TYR A 118 -12.67 -4.97 4.53
CA TYR A 118 -11.45 -5.62 5.01
C TYR A 118 -11.76 -6.92 5.77
N GLY A 119 -12.83 -6.94 6.58
CA GLY A 119 -13.31 -8.17 7.22
C GLY A 119 -13.61 -9.26 6.18
N ARG A 120 -14.37 -8.93 5.13
CA ARG A 120 -14.66 -9.87 4.02
C ARG A 120 -13.40 -10.31 3.28
N PHE A 121 -12.43 -9.42 3.09
CA PHE A 121 -11.15 -9.76 2.46
C PHE A 121 -10.40 -10.85 3.23
N LEU A 122 -10.35 -10.75 4.56
CA LEU A 122 -9.72 -11.76 5.42
C LEU A 122 -10.47 -13.10 5.36
N GLU A 123 -11.80 -13.07 5.48
CA GLU A 123 -12.64 -14.28 5.39
C GLU A 123 -12.44 -15.02 4.06
N LEU A 124 -12.29 -14.30 2.95
CA LEU A 124 -12.03 -14.88 1.64
C LEU A 124 -10.61 -15.44 1.52
N GLY A 125 -9.61 -14.81 2.16
CA GLY A 125 -8.23 -15.27 2.19
C GLY A 125 -8.05 -16.61 2.92
N ASP A 126 -8.87 -16.87 3.93
CA ASP A 126 -8.82 -18.10 4.72
C ASP A 126 -9.56 -19.29 4.06
N ARG A 127 -10.29 -19.06 2.97
CA ARG A 127 -10.99 -20.14 2.27
C ARG A 127 -9.99 -21.02 1.50
N PRO A 128 -10.08 -22.36 1.59
CA PRO A 128 -9.24 -23.25 0.79
C PRO A 128 -9.49 -23.01 -0.70
N SER A 129 -8.41 -22.89 -1.48
CA SER A 129 -8.49 -22.67 -2.92
C SER A 129 -9.17 -23.87 -3.59
N ARG A 130 -10.28 -23.62 -4.30
CA ARG A 130 -10.96 -24.65 -5.10
C ARG A 130 -10.22 -24.85 -6.43
N ALA A 131 -9.08 -25.53 -6.41
CA ALA A 131 -8.42 -26.13 -7.58
C ALA A 131 -7.59 -27.32 -7.07
N SER A 132 -7.83 -28.58 -7.42
CA SER A 132 -8.23 -29.17 -8.69
C SER A 132 -9.11 -30.41 -8.48
N ASP A 133 -10.36 -30.38 -8.93
CA ASP A 133 -11.12 -31.60 -9.21
C ASP A 133 -11.39 -31.64 -10.72
N SER A 134 -10.34 -32.00 -11.45
CA SER A 134 -10.39 -32.38 -12.87
C SER A 134 -10.03 -33.85 -12.94
N ARG A 135 -10.98 -34.72 -12.57
CA ARG A 135 -11.02 -36.10 -13.06
C ARG A 135 -11.98 -36.14 -14.25
N ILE A 136 -11.43 -36.15 -15.45
CA ILE A 136 -11.99 -36.84 -16.62
C ILE A 136 -10.85 -37.63 -17.22
#